data_AF-A0A830GIF8-F1
#
_entry.id   AF-A0A830GIF8-F1
#
_cell.length_a   1.000
_cell.length_b   1.000
_cell.length_c   1.000
_cell.angle_alpha   90.00
_cell.angle_beta   90.00
_cell.angle_gamma   90.00
#
_symmetry.space_group_name_H-M   'P 1'
#
loop_
_entity.id
_entity.type
_entity.pdbx_description
1 polymer ?
#
loop_
_entity_poly.entity_id
_entity_poly.type
_entity_poly.pdbx_seq_one_letter_code
_entity_poly.pdbx_strand_id
1 'polypeptide(L)'
;MRETLVDAGWGALVTVALSFVPFSSVIGGAVAANRHGSDYASGLWLGLLAGVGAMVPLLVLFVPALSIAGAIGFGIHPSSPAYELFLALVFAFFLAYTVGLSALGGLGGVWAARHTEWQLDPGRWL
;
A
#
# COMPACT_ATOMS: atom_id res chain seq x y z
N MET A 1 3.79 20.25 4.78
CA MET A 1 4.82 19.17 4.87
C MET A 1 4.62 18.28 6.10
N ARG A 2 4.59 18.82 7.33
CA ARG A 2 4.35 18.00 8.54
C ARG A 2 2.99 17.29 8.52
N GLU A 3 1.93 18.01 8.15
CA GLU A 3 0.57 17.46 8.05
C GLU A 3 0.48 16.34 6.99
N THR A 4 1.11 16.54 5.83
CA THR A 4 1.20 15.55 4.74
C THR A 4 1.90 14.26 5.16
N LEU A 5 2.96 14.36 5.98
CA LEU A 5 3.67 13.20 6.52
C LEU A 5 2.86 12.46 7.59
N VAL A 6 2.11 13.19 8.42
CA VAL A 6 1.24 12.60 9.44
C VAL A 6 0.09 11.84 8.78
N ASP A 7 -0.54 12.41 7.76
CA ASP A 7 -1.63 11.76 7.02
C ASP A 7 -1.14 10.53 6.24
N ALA A 8 0.02 10.60 5.60
CA ALA A 8 0.65 9.44 4.96
C ALA A 8 1.02 8.34 5.98
N GLY A 9 1.48 8.74 7.17
CA GLY A 9 1.76 7.84 8.28
C GLY A 9 0.52 7.10 8.77
N TRP A 10 -0.62 7.78 8.88
CA TRP A 10 -1.89 7.15 9.24
C TRP A 10 -2.38 6.16 8.18
N GLY A 11 -2.27 6.51 6.90
CA GLY A 11 -2.58 5.59 5.81
C GLY A 11 -1.70 4.33 5.84
N ALA A 12 -0.40 4.49 6.08
CA ALA A 12 0.51 3.38 6.25
C ALA A 12 0.15 2.50 7.46
N LEU A 13 -0.20 3.11 8.59
CA LEU A 13 -0.63 2.40 9.80
C LEU A 13 -1.90 1.58 9.54
N VAL A 14 -2.87 2.14 8.82
CA VAL A 14 -4.12 1.46 8.43
C VAL A 14 -3.83 0.28 7.51
N THR A 15 -2.96 0.43 6.51
CA THR A 15 -2.54 -0.68 5.64
C THR A 15 -1.86 -1.80 6.43
N VAL A 16 -0.99 -1.45 7.38
CA VAL A 16 -0.32 -2.44 8.25
C VAL A 16 -1.33 -3.12 9.17
N ALA A 17 -2.22 -2.35 9.81
CA ALA A 17 -3.25 -2.88 10.70
C ALA A 17 -4.21 -3.83 9.96
N LEU A 18 -4.62 -3.47 8.74
CA LEU A 18 -5.47 -4.29 7.89
C LEU A 18 -4.67 -5.25 7.00
N SER A 19 -3.39 -5.49 7.25
CA SER A 19 -2.56 -6.34 6.37
C SER A 19 -3.09 -7.78 6.22
N PHE A 20 -3.92 -8.25 7.16
CA PHE A 20 -4.65 -9.52 7.07
C PHE A 20 -5.85 -9.50 6.11
N VAL A 21 -6.29 -8.32 5.68
CA VAL A 21 -7.36 -8.11 4.70
C VAL A 21 -6.73 -7.87 3.32
N PRO A 22 -7.14 -8.61 2.27
CA PRO A 22 -6.67 -8.33 0.92
C PRO A 22 -7.09 -6.90 0.51
N PHE A 23 -6.26 -6.22 -0.27
CA PHE A 23 -6.48 -4.85 -0.74
C PHE A 23 -6.44 -3.75 0.35
N SER A 24 -5.89 -4.03 1.54
CA SER A 24 -5.69 -3.04 2.60
C SER A 24 -4.84 -1.82 2.20
N SER A 25 -3.96 -1.98 1.20
CA SER A 25 -3.22 -0.88 0.57
C SER A 25 -4.17 0.19 0.01
N VAL A 26 -5.27 -0.22 -0.63
CA VAL A 26 -6.28 0.69 -1.19
C VAL A 26 -6.93 1.52 -0.09
N ILE A 27 -7.27 0.86 1.02
CA ILE A 27 -7.94 1.49 2.16
C ILE A 27 -7.00 2.50 2.82
N GLY A 28 -5.74 2.13 3.07
CA GLY A 28 -4.75 3.04 3.63
C GLY A 28 -4.43 4.23 2.72
N GLY A 29 -4.34 4.02 1.41
CA GLY A 29 -4.19 5.08 0.43
C GLY A 29 -5.38 6.05 0.41
N ALA A 30 -6.61 5.53 0.47
CA ALA A 30 -7.82 6.34 0.51
C ALA A 30 -7.90 7.17 1.80
N VAL A 31 -7.51 6.60 2.94
CA VAL A 31 -7.42 7.29 4.23
C VAL A 31 -6.39 8.42 4.20
N ALA A 32 -5.19 8.17 3.64
CA ALA A 32 -4.14 9.19 3.53
C ALA A 32 -4.58 10.41 2.69
N ALA A 33 -5.39 10.19 1.64
CA ALA A 33 -5.82 11.24 0.74
C ALA A 33 -7.11 11.97 1.18
N ASN A 34 -7.86 11.44 2.14
CA ASN A 34 -9.21 11.93 2.46
C ASN A 34 -9.21 13.40 2.94
N ARG A 35 -8.21 13.80 3.73
CA ARG A 35 -8.09 15.16 4.29
C ARG A 35 -7.63 16.22 3.29
N HIS A 36 -7.11 15.84 2.13
CA HIS A 36 -6.48 16.74 1.16
C HIS A 36 -7.32 16.86 -0.15
N GLY A 37 -8.65 16.79 -0.06
CA GLY A 37 -9.62 16.62 -1.16
C GLY A 37 -9.64 17.65 -2.32
N SER A 38 -8.69 18.56 -2.44
CA SER A 38 -8.70 19.59 -3.48
C SER A 38 -8.07 19.16 -4.81
N ASP A 39 -7.20 18.14 -4.87
CA ASP A 39 -6.51 17.78 -6.12
C ASP A 39 -6.17 16.29 -6.28
N TYR A 40 -6.42 15.72 -7.46
CA TYR A 40 -6.17 14.31 -7.75
C TYR A 40 -4.67 13.98 -7.77
N ALA A 41 -3.82 14.91 -8.23
CA ALA A 41 -2.38 14.70 -8.20
C ALA A 41 -1.85 14.65 -6.76
N SER A 42 -2.41 15.47 -5.87
CA SER A 42 -2.11 15.43 -4.43
C SER A 42 -2.56 14.11 -3.78
N GLY A 43 -3.76 13.61 -4.13
CA GLY A 43 -4.26 12.32 -3.64
C GLY A 43 -3.43 11.13 -4.12
N LEU A 44 -2.99 11.12 -5.39
CA LEU A 44 -2.09 10.11 -5.93
C LEU A 44 -0.76 10.10 -5.16
N TRP A 45 -0.19 11.28 -4.91
CA TRP A 45 1.10 11.41 -4.24
C TRP A 45 1.04 10.96 -2.77
N LEU A 46 -0.03 11.32 -2.05
CA LEU A 46 -0.29 10.84 -0.69
C LEU A 46 -0.48 9.32 -0.64
N GLY A 47 -1.24 8.76 -1.59
CA GLY A 47 -1.41 7.31 -1.73
C GLY A 47 -0.09 6.59 -1.99
N LEU A 48 0.77 7.12 -2.86
CA LEU A 48 2.11 6.59 -3.12
C LEU A 48 2.99 6.63 -1.85
N LEU A 49 3.02 7.77 -1.15
CA LEU A 49 3.79 7.93 0.09
C LEU A 49 3.33 6.97 1.18
N ALA A 50 2.02 6.81 1.37
CA ALA A 50 1.45 5.85 2.31
C ALA A 50 1.82 4.41 1.93
N GLY A 51 1.74 4.07 0.64
CA GLY A 51 2.11 2.75 0.13
C GLY A 51 3.58 2.43 0.33
N VAL A 52 4.48 3.38 0.05
CA VAL A 52 5.92 3.24 0.30
C VAL A 52 6.21 3.13 1.80
N GLY A 53 5.50 3.89 2.63
CA GLY A 53 5.59 3.81 4.09
C GLY A 53 5.18 2.43 4.62
N ALA A 54 4.10 1.86 4.09
CA ALA A 54 3.64 0.51 4.45
C ALA A 54 4.52 -0.60 3.86
N MET A 55 5.20 -0.34 2.73
CA MET A 55 6.06 -1.32 2.07
C MET A 55 7.19 -1.81 2.97
N VAL A 56 7.81 -0.92 3.74
CA VAL A 56 8.96 -1.26 4.61
C VAL A 56 8.61 -2.32 5.65
N PRO A 57 7.57 -2.15 6.51
CA PRO A 57 7.19 -3.19 7.45
C PRO A 57 6.65 -4.45 6.76
N LEU A 58 5.96 -4.31 5.62
CA LEU A 58 5.50 -5.47 4.85
C LEU A 58 6.67 -6.29 4.27
N LEU A 59 7.78 -5.64 3.87
CA LEU A 59 8.97 -6.33 3.39
C LEU A 59 9.61 -7.22 4.46
N VAL A 60 9.59 -6.79 5.72
CA VAL A 60 10.08 -7.58 6.86
C VAL A 60 9.32 -8.89 6.99
N LEU A 61 8.03 -8.92 6.66
CA LEU A 61 7.21 -10.13 6.65
C LEU A 61 7.32 -10.90 5.32
N PHE A 62 7.37 -10.18 4.21
CA PHE A 62 7.36 -10.74 2.85
C PHE A 62 8.62 -11.54 2.52
N VAL A 63 9.80 -11.04 2.89
CA VAL A 63 11.08 -11.70 2.58
C VAL A 63 11.16 -13.08 3.26
N PRO A 64 10.93 -13.23 4.58
CA PRO A 64 10.89 -14.54 5.22
C PRO A 64 9.78 -15.45 4.66
N ALA A 65 8.59 -14.90 4.37
CA ALA A 65 7.50 -15.66 3.80
C ALA A 65 7.87 -16.26 2.42
N LEU A 66 8.57 -15.49 1.58
CA LEU A 66 9.07 -15.95 0.29
C LEU A 66 10.15 -17.03 0.46
N SER A 67 11.04 -16.89 1.43
CA SER A 67 12.04 -17.92 1.76
C SER A 67 11.40 -19.23 2.23
N ILE A 68 10.40 -19.15 3.11
CA ILE A 68 9.65 -20.31 3.59
C ILE A 68 8.89 -20.97 2.44
N ALA A 69 8.19 -20.20 1.61
CA ALA A 69 7.48 -20.70 0.43
C ALA A 69 8.44 -21.44 -0.53
N GLY A 70 9.62 -20.86 -0.80
CA GLY A 70 10.66 -21.51 -1.58
C GLY A 70 11.13 -22.84 -0.97
N ALA A 71 11.32 -22.88 0.36
CA ALA A 71 11.77 -24.08 1.07
C ALA A 71 10.76 -25.24 1.03
N ILE A 72 9.46 -24.95 0.99
CA ILE A 72 8.40 -25.97 0.86
C ILE A 72 8.08 -26.32 -0.60
N GLY A 73 8.87 -25.82 -1.56
CA GLY A 73 8.74 -26.16 -2.98
C GLY A 73 7.78 -25.27 -3.78
N PHE A 74 7.32 -24.15 -3.23
CA PHE A 74 6.56 -23.16 -3.99
C PHE A 74 7.50 -22.20 -4.73
N GLY A 75 7.25 -22.00 -6.03
CA GLY A 75 8.01 -21.06 -6.87
C GLY A 75 9.15 -21.69 -7.65
N ILE A 76 10.11 -20.85 -8.07
CA ILE A 76 11.29 -21.29 -8.84
C ILE A 76 12.46 -21.56 -7.88
N HIS A 77 13.10 -22.72 -8.04
CA HIS A 77 14.26 -23.09 -7.24
C HIS A 77 15.45 -22.13 -7.46
N PRO A 78 16.23 -21.75 -6.43
CA PRO A 78 17.35 -20.82 -6.56
C PRO A 78 18.43 -21.22 -7.58
N SER A 79 18.59 -22.52 -7.84
CA SER A 79 19.54 -23.03 -8.84
C SER A 79 19.05 -22.90 -10.30
N SER A 80 17.80 -22.47 -10.51
CA SER A 80 17.27 -22.28 -11.85
C SER A 80 17.81 -20.99 -12.48
N PRO A 81 18.17 -21.00 -13.78
CA PRO A 81 18.53 -19.78 -14.51
C PRO A 81 17.42 -18.71 -14.52
N ALA A 82 16.15 -19.12 -14.29
CA ALA A 82 15.00 -18.22 -14.26
C ALA A 82 14.75 -17.57 -12.88
N TYR A 83 15.55 -17.89 -11.85
CA TYR A 83 15.30 -17.46 -10.48
C TYR A 83 15.32 -15.93 -10.31
N GLU A 84 16.28 -15.25 -10.92
CA GLU A 84 16.38 -13.78 -10.86
C GLU A 84 15.17 -13.10 -11.51
N LEU A 85 14.73 -13.59 -12.66
CA LEU A 85 13.53 -13.09 -13.33
C LEU A 85 12.28 -13.33 -12.48
N PHE A 86 12.16 -14.50 -11.86
CA PHE A 86 11.07 -14.80 -10.94
C PHE A 86 11.04 -13.83 -9.75
N LEU A 87 12.19 -13.60 -9.09
CA LEU A 87 12.29 -12.64 -8.00
C LEU A 87 11.92 -11.23 -8.45
N ALA A 88 12.40 -10.79 -9.63
CA ALA A 88 12.08 -9.49 -10.18
C ALA A 88 10.56 -9.33 -10.42
N LEU A 89 9.90 -10.35 -10.98
CA LEU A 89 8.46 -10.34 -11.22
C LEU A 89 7.65 -10.35 -9.92
N VAL A 90 8.05 -11.18 -8.95
CA VAL A 90 7.42 -11.26 -7.63
C VAL A 90 7.55 -9.92 -6.89
N PHE A 91 8.72 -9.31 -6.92
CA PHE A 91 8.96 -8.01 -6.31
C PHE A 91 8.20 -6.89 -7.04
N ALA A 92 8.17 -6.90 -8.38
CA ALA A 92 7.39 -5.96 -9.17
C ALA A 92 5.90 -6.07 -8.87
N PHE A 93 5.39 -7.29 -8.73
CA PHE A 93 4.01 -7.53 -8.31
C PHE A 93 3.75 -7.01 -6.90
N PHE A 94 4.65 -7.29 -5.95
CA PHE A 94 4.56 -6.77 -4.59
C PHE A 94 4.52 -5.23 -4.56
N LEU A 95 5.40 -4.57 -5.33
CA LEU A 95 5.45 -3.12 -5.44
C LEU A 95 4.16 -2.56 -6.05
N ALA A 96 3.67 -3.16 -7.14
CA ALA A 96 2.39 -2.79 -7.74
C ALA A 96 1.23 -3.01 -6.75
N TYR A 97 1.26 -4.10 -5.98
CA TYR A 97 0.20 -4.48 -5.05
C TYR A 97 0.14 -3.59 -3.80
N THR A 98 1.28 -3.08 -3.34
CA THR A 98 1.36 -2.22 -2.15
C THR A 98 1.30 -0.76 -2.54
N VAL A 99 2.26 -0.29 -3.32
CA VAL A 99 2.40 1.11 -3.70
C VAL A 99 1.38 1.50 -4.77
N GLY A 100 1.22 0.67 -5.80
CA GLY A 100 0.29 0.94 -6.89
C GLY A 100 -1.17 0.98 -6.42
N LEU A 101 -1.62 -0.01 -5.66
CA LEU A 101 -2.97 0.01 -5.10
C LEU A 101 -3.19 1.10 -4.06
N SER A 102 -2.18 1.47 -3.27
CA SER A 102 -2.29 2.61 -2.37
C SER A 102 -2.42 3.94 -3.13
N ALA A 103 -1.75 4.08 -4.27
CA ALA A 103 -1.92 5.21 -5.17
C ALA A 103 -3.35 5.27 -5.74
N LEU A 104 -3.89 4.12 -6.18
CA LEU A 104 -5.28 4.01 -6.63
C LEU A 104 -6.28 4.30 -5.50
N GLY A 105 -5.97 3.86 -4.28
CA GLY A 105 -6.70 4.19 -3.07
C GLY A 105 -6.75 5.69 -2.82
N GLY A 106 -5.61 6.37 -2.93
CA GLY A 106 -5.51 7.82 -2.80
C GLY A 106 -6.36 8.58 -3.82
N LEU A 107 -6.34 8.15 -5.08
CA LEU A 107 -7.23 8.68 -6.12
C LEU A 107 -8.71 8.44 -5.78
N GLY A 108 -9.06 7.23 -5.34
CA GLY A 108 -10.40 6.85 -4.93
C GLY A 108 -10.89 7.66 -3.72
N GLY A 109 -10.00 7.96 -2.76
CA GLY A 109 -10.29 8.81 -1.60
C GLY A 109 -10.66 10.24 -2.01
N VAL A 110 -9.93 10.84 -2.96
CA VAL A 110 -10.26 12.17 -3.51
C VAL A 110 -11.56 12.12 -4.31
N TRP A 111 -11.76 11.08 -5.13
CA TRP A 111 -12.99 10.94 -5.90
C TRP A 111 -14.23 10.84 -4.99
N ALA A 112 -14.16 10.01 -3.94
CA ALA A 112 -15.21 9.85 -2.94
C ALA A 112 -15.47 11.16 -2.19
N ALA A 113 -14.43 11.88 -1.78
CA ALA A 113 -14.58 13.18 -1.12
C ALA A 113 -15.25 14.25 -2.02
N ARG A 114 -15.09 14.15 -3.34
CA ARG A 114 -15.69 15.09 -4.31
C ARG A 114 -17.10 14.75 -4.74
N HIS A 115 -17.44 13.45 -4.83
CA HIS A 115 -18.71 12.98 -5.40
C HIS A 115 -19.64 12.35 -4.37
N THR A 116 -19.22 12.24 -3.12
CA THR A 116 -19.99 11.58 -2.07
C THR A 116 -19.80 12.32 -0.74
N GLU A 117 -20.81 12.30 0.12
CA GLU A 117 -20.71 12.86 1.49
C GLU A 117 -19.89 11.96 2.45
N TRP A 118 -19.20 10.96 1.91
CA TRP A 118 -18.43 9.98 2.68
C TRP A 118 -17.16 10.62 3.26
N GLN A 119 -17.27 11.02 4.53
CA GLN A 119 -16.12 11.41 5.35
C GLN A 119 -15.39 10.16 5.86
N LEU A 120 -14.26 9.81 5.23
CA LEU A 120 -13.34 8.78 5.73
C LEU A 120 -12.32 9.41 6.69
N ASP A 121 -12.80 10.27 7.60
CA ASP A 121 -11.96 10.94 8.57
C ASP A 121 -11.62 9.97 9.72
N PRO A 122 -10.35 9.55 9.88
CA PRO A 122 -9.95 8.63 10.95
C PRO A 122 -10.20 9.21 12.35
N GLY A 123 -10.26 10.54 12.48
CA GLY A 123 -10.45 11.24 13.76
C GLY A 123 -11.87 11.20 14.33
N ARG A 124 -12.85 10.61 13.62
CA ARG A 124 -14.20 10.36 14.17
C ARG A 124 -14.35 8.97 14.78
N TRP A 125 -13.40 8.06 14.56
CA TRP A 125 -13.50 6.65 14.95
C TRP A 125 -12.58 6.27 16.12
N LEU A 126 -11.82 7.25 16.63
CA LEU A 126 -10.96 7.19 17.82
C LEU A 126 -11.29 8.39 18.72
#